data_AF-A0A960RGZ0-F1
#
_entry.id   AF-A0A960RGZ0-F1
#
_cell.length_a   1.000
_cell.length_b   1.000
_cell.length_c   1.000
_cell.angle_alpha   90.00
_cell.angle_beta   90.00
_cell.angle_gamma   90.00
#
_symmetry.space_group_name_H-M   'P 1'
#
loop_
_entity.id
_entity.type
_entity.pdbx_description
1 polymer ?
#
loop_
_entity_poly.entity_id
_entity_poly.type
_entity_poly.pdbx_seq_one_letter_code
_entity_poly.pdbx_strand_id
1 'polypeptide(L)'
;RVLTSQEIAGGLGLVSLKYQRYIDGSGTRSLELRMIQNGQTNLIGSIDNANNTSPQQKTFTNINVEGTFRLQLVGGGTKQYLVDTLTWTSYTKPFVDVDFDGIDDDYERSFFTGLEVLSDTNDFDLDGQSDLAEYLSGTNPTNQQEYLKVSAQEAPHLLNAILRWPSATGRVYAISETANLFGDFEVTYSNIPATPPTNAFDYGAASTNTIRFYRIELEAP
;
A
#
# COMPACT_ATOMS: atom_id res chain seq x y z
N ARG A 1 -5.86 26.52 19.29
CA ARG A 1 -4.45 26.29 18.87
C ARG A 1 -4.43 25.10 17.94
N VAL A 2 -3.59 25.09 16.91
CA VAL A 2 -3.56 24.03 15.88
C VAL A 2 -2.16 23.45 15.78
N LEU A 3 -2.05 22.13 15.75
CA LEU A 3 -0.82 21.39 15.45
C LEU A 3 -1.10 20.49 14.24
N THR A 4 -0.23 20.51 13.24
CA THR A 4 -0.37 19.69 12.03
C THR A 4 0.91 18.89 11.84
N SER A 5 0.78 17.59 11.55
CA SER A 5 1.92 16.72 11.27
C SER A 5 2.57 17.02 9.92
N GLN A 6 3.76 16.45 9.70
CA GLN A 6 4.26 16.21 8.34
C GLN A 6 3.36 15.19 7.62
N GLU A 7 3.62 15.00 6.33
CA GLU A 7 2.94 13.97 5.55
C GLU A 7 3.30 12.56 6.04
N ILE A 8 2.28 11.73 6.17
CA ILE A 8 2.35 10.34 6.62
C ILE A 8 1.87 9.46 5.46
N ALA A 9 2.68 8.49 5.05
CA ALA A 9 2.34 7.52 4.02
C ALA A 9 1.78 6.22 4.62
N GLY A 10 1.15 5.39 3.80
CA GLY A 10 0.65 4.06 4.20
C GLY A 10 -0.78 4.04 4.76
N GLY A 11 -1.55 5.11 4.58
CA GLY A 11 -2.93 5.19 5.03
C GLY A 11 -3.10 5.25 6.55
N LEU A 12 -4.36 5.33 7.00
CA LEU A 12 -4.76 5.52 8.39
C LEU A 12 -5.87 4.55 8.78
N GLY A 13 -5.55 3.56 9.62
CA GLY A 13 -6.52 2.60 10.15
C GLY A 13 -7.18 3.08 11.45
N LEU A 14 -6.35 3.27 12.49
CA LEU A 14 -6.76 3.83 13.78
C LEU A 14 -5.78 4.90 14.27
N VAL A 15 -6.25 5.74 15.19
CA VAL A 15 -5.43 6.73 15.90
C VAL A 15 -5.74 6.70 17.39
N SER A 16 -4.70 6.69 18.23
CA SER A 16 -4.82 6.82 19.67
C SER A 16 -4.11 8.07 20.18
N LEU A 17 -4.75 8.76 21.12
CA LEU A 17 -4.27 9.99 21.72
C LEU A 17 -4.28 9.85 23.24
N LYS A 18 -3.13 10.08 23.89
CA LYS A 18 -3.03 10.25 25.34
C LYS A 18 -3.16 11.72 25.72
N TYR A 19 -4.10 12.01 26.62
CA TYR A 19 -4.46 13.37 27.01
C TYR A 19 -4.77 13.49 28.51
N GLN A 20 -4.57 14.69 29.06
CA GLN A 20 -5.06 15.06 30.39
C GLN A 20 -5.40 16.53 30.48
N ARG A 21 -6.18 16.92 31.50
CA ARG A 21 -6.41 18.35 31.74
C ARG A 21 -5.08 19.05 32.04
N TYR A 22 -4.89 20.26 31.51
CA TYR A 22 -3.68 21.02 31.80
C TYR A 22 -3.78 21.83 33.10
N ILE A 23 -4.90 22.53 33.29
CA ILE A 23 -5.17 23.40 34.44
C ILE A 23 -6.54 23.12 35.03
N ASP A 24 -6.77 23.56 36.26
CA ASP A 24 -8.05 23.41 36.98
C ASP A 24 -8.97 24.63 36.79
N GLY A 25 -10.17 24.57 37.39
CA GLY A 25 -11.17 25.63 37.39
C GLY A 25 -12.27 25.49 36.33
N SER A 26 -13.29 26.35 36.43
CA SER A 26 -14.45 26.37 35.53
C SER A 26 -14.06 26.77 34.11
N GLY A 27 -14.78 26.21 33.13
CA GLY A 27 -14.57 26.47 31.71
C GLY A 27 -14.71 25.20 30.87
N THR A 28 -14.75 25.39 29.56
CA THR A 28 -14.83 24.31 28.57
C THR A 28 -13.45 23.91 28.06
N ARG A 29 -13.30 22.63 27.70
CA ARG A 29 -12.12 22.09 26.99
C ARG A 29 -12.62 21.38 25.75
N SER A 30 -11.95 21.58 24.62
CA SER A 30 -12.22 20.82 23.42
C SER A 30 -10.91 20.51 22.71
N LEU A 31 -10.80 19.29 22.19
CA LEU A 31 -9.71 18.86 21.35
C LEU A 31 -10.26 18.02 20.22
N GLU A 32 -10.12 18.52 19.01
CA GLU A 32 -10.50 17.81 17.80
C GLU A 32 -9.28 17.19 17.14
N LEU A 33 -9.43 15.94 16.71
CA LEU A 33 -8.52 15.27 15.81
C LEU A 33 -9.13 15.31 14.41
N ARG A 34 -8.38 15.87 13.47
CA ARG A 34 -8.77 16.02 12.06
C ARG A 34 -7.72 15.36 11.18
N MET A 35 -8.14 14.95 9.99
CA MET A 35 -7.28 14.43 8.93
C MET A 35 -7.29 15.41 7.76
N ILE A 36 -6.14 15.64 7.16
CA ILE A 36 -6.00 16.36 5.91
C ILE A 36 -5.54 15.40 4.83
N GLN A 37 -6.30 15.27 3.76
CA GLN A 37 -5.97 14.45 2.59
C GLN A 37 -6.56 15.09 1.32
N ASN A 38 -5.80 15.10 0.23
CA ASN A 38 -6.23 15.66 -1.07
C ASN A 38 -6.79 17.09 -0.96
N GLY A 39 -6.22 17.92 -0.07
CA GLY A 39 -6.66 19.29 0.20
C GLY A 39 -7.95 19.41 1.02
N GLN A 40 -8.62 18.30 1.36
CA GLN A 40 -9.80 18.27 2.21
C GLN A 40 -9.41 18.05 3.68
N THR A 41 -10.15 18.67 4.60
CA THR A 41 -9.97 18.47 6.05
C THR A 41 -11.23 17.84 6.65
N ASN A 42 -11.10 16.63 7.19
CA ASN A 42 -12.20 15.86 7.76
C ASN A 42 -12.01 15.66 9.28
N LEU A 43 -13.09 15.74 10.05
CA LEU A 43 -13.06 15.45 11.48
C LEU A 43 -13.00 13.92 11.69
N ILE A 44 -12.00 13.45 12.44
CA ILE A 44 -11.95 12.05 12.92
C ILE A 44 -12.78 11.93 14.20
N GLY A 45 -12.64 12.89 15.12
CA GLY A 45 -13.46 12.96 16.33
C GLY A 45 -12.93 13.97 17.34
N SER A 46 -13.65 14.12 18.45
CA SER A 46 -13.33 15.10 19.48
C SER A 46 -13.23 14.49 20.89
N ILE A 47 -12.55 15.22 21.78
CA ILE A 47 -12.57 15.03 23.23
C ILE A 47 -13.04 16.34 23.82
N ASP A 48 -14.25 16.33 24.38
CA ASP A 48 -14.90 17.52 24.89
C ASP A 48 -15.14 17.41 26.40
N ASN A 49 -14.78 18.47 27.12
CA ASN A 49 -15.00 18.68 28.54
C ASN A 49 -14.48 17.58 29.48
N ALA A 50 -13.62 16.68 29.01
CA ALA A 50 -12.89 15.76 29.86
C ALA A 50 -12.02 16.52 30.87
N ASN A 51 -12.10 16.13 32.14
CA ASN A 51 -11.48 16.81 33.29
C ASN A 51 -10.60 15.86 34.12
N ASN A 52 -10.01 14.86 33.47
CA ASN A 52 -9.15 13.85 34.09
C ASN A 52 -7.86 14.45 34.67
N THR A 53 -7.52 14.05 35.89
CA THR A 53 -6.32 14.46 36.64
C THR A 53 -5.09 13.60 36.35
N SER A 54 -5.30 12.50 35.62
CA SER A 54 -4.26 11.56 35.21
C SER A 54 -4.42 11.29 33.71
N PRO A 55 -3.34 10.93 32.98
CA PRO A 55 -3.41 10.65 31.55
C PRO A 55 -4.48 9.61 31.22
N GLN A 56 -5.30 9.89 30.22
CA GLN A 56 -6.28 8.98 29.64
C GLN A 56 -5.96 8.80 28.16
N GLN A 57 -6.29 7.65 27.59
CA GLN A 57 -6.15 7.39 26.17
C GLN A 57 -7.52 7.33 25.51
N LYS A 58 -7.70 8.03 24.40
CA LYS A 58 -8.84 7.84 23.50
C LYS A 58 -8.34 7.26 22.18
N THR A 59 -9.00 6.21 21.72
CA THR A 59 -8.72 5.56 20.44
C THR A 59 -9.91 5.80 19.50
N PHE A 60 -9.59 6.23 18.28
CA PHE A 60 -10.52 6.40 17.17
C PHE A 60 -10.24 5.27 16.17
N THR A 61 -11.23 4.44 15.91
CA THR A 61 -11.15 3.26 15.03
C THR A 61 -11.99 3.46 13.78
N ASN A 62 -11.93 2.50 12.84
CA ASN A 62 -12.72 2.49 11.60
C ASN A 62 -12.52 3.77 10.77
N ILE A 63 -11.30 4.30 10.75
CA ILE A 63 -10.97 5.48 9.93
C ILE A 63 -10.81 5.04 8.48
N ASN A 64 -10.08 3.94 8.26
CA ASN A 64 -9.97 3.20 6.99
C ASN A 64 -9.69 4.07 5.76
N VAL A 65 -8.63 4.88 5.83
CA VAL A 65 -8.23 5.79 4.75
C VAL A 65 -6.94 5.31 4.09
N GLU A 66 -6.94 5.17 2.76
CA GLU A 66 -5.76 4.83 1.97
C GLU A 66 -4.87 6.06 1.68
N GLY A 67 -3.64 5.84 1.21
CA GLY A 67 -2.80 6.90 0.66
C GLY A 67 -2.07 7.76 1.70
N THR A 68 -1.61 8.95 1.27
CA THR A 68 -0.90 9.88 2.15
C THR A 68 -1.86 10.85 2.83
N PHE A 69 -1.54 11.23 4.06
CA PHE A 69 -2.39 12.12 4.87
C PHE A 69 -1.54 12.95 5.84
N ARG A 70 -2.17 13.95 6.48
CA ARG A 70 -1.64 14.63 7.67
C ARG A 70 -2.67 14.56 8.79
N LEU A 71 -2.19 14.46 10.03
CA LEU A 71 -3.02 14.61 11.21
C LEU A 71 -2.97 16.04 11.70
N GLN A 72 -4.11 16.56 12.13
CA GLN A 72 -4.23 17.87 12.71
C GLN A 72 -4.97 17.79 14.05
N LEU A 73 -4.37 18.35 15.10
CA LEU A 73 -4.98 18.53 16.40
C LEU A 73 -5.41 19.99 16.57
N VAL A 74 -6.69 20.20 16.84
CA VAL A 74 -7.28 21.53 17.04
C VAL A 74 -7.80 21.64 18.46
N GLY A 75 -7.07 22.38 19.29
CA GLY A 75 -7.51 22.72 20.64
C GLY A 75 -8.45 23.93 20.64
N GLY A 76 -9.60 23.78 21.29
CA GLY A 76 -10.63 24.80 21.48
C GLY A 76 -11.06 24.92 22.95
N GLY A 77 -12.15 25.68 23.18
CA GLY A 77 -12.66 25.98 24.52
C GLY A 77 -11.83 27.02 25.28
N THR A 78 -12.23 27.26 26.52
CA THR A 78 -11.60 28.26 27.42
C THR A 78 -10.42 27.72 28.25
N LYS A 79 -10.19 26.39 28.20
CA LYS A 79 -9.17 25.68 28.99
C LYS A 79 -8.44 24.67 28.10
N GLN A 80 -7.19 24.35 28.45
CA GLN A 80 -6.32 23.49 27.63
C GLN A 80 -6.28 22.03 28.10
N TYR A 81 -5.96 21.15 27.16
CA TYR A 81 -5.44 19.81 27.41
C TYR A 81 -3.91 19.79 27.31
N LEU A 82 -3.29 18.91 28.10
CA LEU A 82 -1.96 18.38 27.80
C LEU A 82 -2.15 17.16 26.88
N VAL A 83 -1.38 17.12 25.79
CA VAL A 83 -1.27 15.95 24.91
C VAL A 83 0.11 15.36 25.11
N ASP A 84 0.17 14.06 25.36
CA ASP A 84 1.42 13.33 25.64
C ASP A 84 1.86 12.52 24.40
N THR A 85 1.05 11.55 23.99
CA THR A 85 1.37 10.64 22.89
C THR A 85 0.26 10.62 21.84
N LEU A 86 0.66 10.61 20.56
CA LEU A 86 -0.20 10.34 19.41
C LEU A 86 0.39 9.15 18.64
N THR A 87 -0.37 8.06 18.52
CA THR A 87 0.03 6.85 17.78
C THR A 87 -1.03 6.50 16.75
N TRP A 88 -0.63 5.91 15.62
CA TRP A 88 -1.54 5.47 14.58
C TRP A 88 -1.09 4.13 13.98
N THR A 89 -2.00 3.47 13.27
CA THR A 89 -1.67 2.35 12.39
C THR A 89 -1.86 2.76 10.93
N SER A 90 -1.08 2.13 10.04
CA SER A 90 -1.40 2.14 8.61
C SER A 90 -2.80 1.59 8.37
N TYR A 91 -3.39 1.95 7.23
CA TYR A 91 -4.57 1.25 6.74
C TYR A 91 -4.11 0.04 5.94
N THR A 92 -4.58 -1.13 6.35
CA THR A 92 -4.50 -2.34 5.55
C THR A 92 -5.91 -2.62 5.08
N LYS A 93 -6.12 -2.58 3.77
CA LYS A 93 -7.40 -2.95 3.17
C LYS A 93 -7.72 -4.39 3.58
N PRO A 94 -8.89 -4.67 4.18
CA PRO A 94 -9.28 -6.03 4.52
C PRO A 94 -9.34 -6.88 3.24
N PHE A 95 -8.75 -8.07 3.27
CA PHE A 95 -8.99 -9.08 2.25
C PHE A 95 -10.37 -9.69 2.50
N VAL A 96 -11.26 -9.59 1.53
CA VAL A 96 -12.60 -10.20 1.57
C VAL A 96 -12.73 -11.06 0.32
N ASP A 97 -13.09 -12.32 0.50
CA ASP A 97 -13.20 -13.32 -0.55
C ASP A 97 -14.42 -14.19 -0.19
N VAL A 98 -15.56 -13.90 -0.81
CA VAL A 98 -16.87 -14.48 -0.44
C VAL A 98 -17.14 -15.80 -1.17
N ASP A 99 -16.63 -15.96 -2.39
CA ASP A 99 -16.75 -17.18 -3.21
C ASP A 99 -15.54 -18.11 -3.12
N PHE A 100 -14.52 -17.74 -2.35
CA PHE A 100 -13.39 -18.58 -1.91
C PHE A 100 -12.46 -19.03 -3.03
N ASP A 101 -12.24 -18.15 -4.01
CA ASP A 101 -11.33 -18.40 -5.13
C ASP A 101 -9.93 -17.76 -4.93
N GLY A 102 -9.72 -17.08 -3.80
CA GLY A 102 -8.46 -16.41 -3.49
C GLY A 102 -8.29 -15.04 -4.15
N ILE A 103 -9.32 -14.51 -4.81
CA ILE A 103 -9.38 -13.16 -5.36
C ILE A 103 -10.12 -12.25 -4.37
N ASP A 104 -9.68 -10.99 -4.24
CA ASP A 104 -10.36 -10.03 -3.36
C ASP A 104 -11.64 -9.52 -4.02
N ASP A 105 -12.78 -9.64 -3.33
CA ASP A 105 -14.11 -9.21 -3.77
C ASP A 105 -14.11 -7.79 -4.37
N ASP A 106 -13.34 -6.86 -3.79
CA ASP A 106 -13.30 -5.49 -4.26
C ASP A 106 -12.51 -5.35 -5.58
N TYR A 107 -11.51 -6.20 -5.81
CA TYR A 107 -10.84 -6.30 -7.10
C TYR A 107 -11.83 -6.78 -8.16
N GLU A 108 -12.57 -7.86 -7.89
CA GLU A 108 -13.59 -8.38 -8.82
C GLU A 108 -14.66 -7.33 -9.12
N ARG A 109 -15.19 -6.69 -8.07
CA ARG A 109 -16.20 -5.62 -8.19
C ARG A 109 -15.70 -4.36 -8.89
N SER A 110 -14.38 -4.19 -9.02
CA SER A 110 -13.84 -3.06 -9.77
C SER A 110 -13.97 -3.26 -11.29
N PHE A 111 -14.10 -4.50 -11.74
CA PHE A 111 -14.27 -4.85 -13.15
C PHE A 111 -15.68 -5.36 -13.48
N PHE A 112 -16.32 -6.06 -12.55
CA PHE A 112 -17.60 -6.72 -12.74
C PHE A 112 -18.61 -6.38 -11.65
N THR A 113 -19.86 -6.79 -11.85
CA THR A 113 -20.93 -6.63 -10.83
C THR A 113 -21.12 -7.87 -9.96
N GLY A 114 -20.67 -9.04 -10.42
CA GLY A 114 -20.66 -10.29 -9.67
C GLY A 114 -19.24 -10.71 -9.31
N LEU A 115 -19.13 -11.67 -8.38
CA LEU A 115 -17.85 -12.25 -7.94
C LEU A 115 -17.46 -13.41 -8.86
N GLU A 116 -18.41 -14.33 -9.10
CA GLU A 116 -18.27 -15.54 -9.96
C GLU A 116 -17.81 -15.36 -11.44
N VAL A 117 -17.53 -14.14 -11.91
CA VAL A 117 -16.99 -13.87 -13.25
C VAL A 117 -15.50 -14.16 -13.32
N LEU A 118 -14.74 -13.76 -12.30
CA LEU A 118 -13.33 -14.12 -12.18
C LEU A 118 -13.22 -15.41 -11.36
N SER A 119 -12.15 -16.18 -11.57
CA SER A 119 -11.83 -17.30 -10.69
C SER A 119 -10.36 -17.68 -10.68
N ASP A 120 -9.96 -18.51 -9.72
CA ASP A 120 -8.61 -19.06 -9.59
C ASP A 120 -8.05 -19.77 -10.84
N THR A 121 -8.94 -20.24 -11.71
CA THR A 121 -8.63 -21.12 -12.84
C THR A 121 -9.14 -20.60 -14.17
N ASN A 122 -9.93 -19.53 -14.18
CA ASN A 122 -10.41 -18.89 -15.40
C ASN A 122 -9.40 -17.87 -15.90
N ASP A 123 -9.55 -17.49 -17.17
CA ASP A 123 -8.75 -16.50 -17.90
C ASP A 123 -9.75 -15.68 -18.71
N PHE A 124 -10.32 -14.65 -18.08
CA PHE A 124 -11.47 -13.94 -18.62
C PHE A 124 -11.14 -13.25 -19.95
N ASP A 125 -9.95 -12.64 -20.04
CA ASP A 125 -9.56 -11.93 -21.25
C ASP A 125 -8.85 -12.81 -22.27
N LEU A 126 -8.46 -14.04 -21.96
CA LEU A 126 -7.86 -15.03 -22.86
C LEU A 126 -6.43 -14.68 -23.28
N ASP A 127 -5.64 -14.09 -22.39
CA ASP A 127 -4.23 -13.79 -22.62
C ASP A 127 -3.25 -14.88 -22.15
N GLY A 128 -3.78 -15.93 -21.51
CA GLY A 128 -3.05 -17.07 -20.99
C GLY A 128 -2.61 -16.92 -19.53
N GLN A 129 -2.92 -15.82 -18.85
CA GLN A 129 -2.86 -15.71 -17.39
C GLN A 129 -4.21 -16.05 -16.78
N SER A 130 -4.20 -16.76 -15.64
CA SER A 130 -5.42 -16.93 -14.86
C SER A 130 -5.82 -15.62 -14.18
N ASP A 131 -7.11 -15.39 -13.93
CA ASP A 131 -7.62 -14.20 -13.24
C ASP A 131 -6.95 -14.01 -11.85
N LEU A 132 -6.66 -15.11 -11.15
CA LEU A 132 -5.90 -15.06 -9.88
C LEU A 132 -4.45 -14.58 -10.06
N ALA A 133 -3.78 -14.97 -11.14
CA ALA A 133 -2.42 -14.48 -11.44
C ALA A 133 -2.44 -12.98 -11.75
N GLU A 134 -3.50 -12.50 -12.40
CA GLU A 134 -3.72 -11.08 -12.66
C GLU A 134 -4.01 -10.30 -11.38
N TYR A 135 -4.88 -10.81 -10.50
CA TYR A 135 -5.10 -10.23 -9.18
C TYR A 135 -3.81 -10.12 -8.37
N LEU A 136 -3.04 -11.22 -8.31
CA LEU A 136 -1.77 -11.27 -7.60
C LEU A 136 -0.75 -10.29 -8.20
N SER A 137 -0.67 -10.18 -9.53
CA SER A 137 0.24 -9.23 -10.19
C SER A 137 -0.29 -7.79 -10.23
N GLY A 138 -1.57 -7.58 -9.90
CA GLY A 138 -2.24 -6.28 -9.91
C GLY A 138 -2.52 -5.76 -11.32
N THR A 139 -2.77 -6.66 -12.27
CA THR A 139 -3.15 -6.33 -13.66
C THR A 139 -4.66 -6.32 -13.85
N ASN A 140 -5.12 -5.97 -15.06
CA ASN A 140 -6.53 -5.81 -15.40
C ASN A 140 -7.03 -7.04 -16.17
N PRO A 141 -7.96 -7.83 -15.59
CA PRO A 141 -8.42 -9.11 -16.13
C PRO A 141 -9.41 -8.97 -17.28
N THR A 142 -9.53 -7.76 -17.84
CA THR A 142 -10.35 -7.46 -19.01
C THR A 142 -9.49 -6.96 -20.17
N ASN A 143 -8.17 -6.92 -20.01
CA ASN A 143 -7.24 -6.31 -20.94
C ASN A 143 -6.05 -7.23 -21.25
N GLN A 144 -6.16 -7.95 -22.37
CA GLN A 144 -5.16 -8.91 -22.87
C GLN A 144 -3.74 -8.38 -23.06
N GLN A 145 -3.51 -7.07 -22.94
CA GLN A 145 -2.19 -6.45 -23.04
C GLN A 145 -1.52 -6.20 -21.67
N GLU A 146 -2.29 -6.30 -20.58
CA GLU A 146 -1.87 -6.05 -19.21
C GLU A 146 -1.62 -7.37 -18.46
N TYR A 147 -0.44 -7.94 -18.66
CA TYR A 147 0.04 -9.08 -17.88
C TYR A 147 1.50 -8.87 -17.45
N LEU A 148 1.92 -9.61 -16.42
CA LEU A 148 3.31 -9.59 -15.97
C LEU A 148 4.22 -10.16 -17.07
N LYS A 149 5.02 -9.28 -17.67
CA LYS A 149 6.01 -9.64 -18.69
C LYS A 149 7.32 -8.91 -18.45
N VAL A 150 8.41 -9.61 -18.70
CA VAL A 150 9.74 -9.02 -18.67
C VAL A 150 10.17 -8.59 -20.07
N SER A 151 10.71 -7.38 -20.16
CA SER A 151 11.42 -6.91 -21.35
C SER A 151 12.86 -6.61 -20.97
N ALA A 152 13.80 -7.09 -21.80
CA ALA A 152 15.20 -6.75 -21.68
C ALA A 152 15.55 -5.73 -22.76
N GLN A 153 16.15 -4.61 -22.36
CA GLN A 153 16.67 -3.59 -23.26
C GLN A 153 18.18 -3.55 -23.16
N GLU A 154 18.88 -3.37 -24.27
CA GLU A 154 20.33 -3.14 -24.24
C GLU A 154 20.62 -1.89 -23.42
N ALA A 155 21.46 -2.04 -22.40
CA ALA A 155 21.87 -0.92 -21.57
C ALA A 155 22.88 -0.04 -22.34
N PRO A 156 23.00 1.26 -22.05
CA PRO A 156 24.11 2.09 -22.54
C PRO A 156 25.49 1.66 -22.00
N HIS A 157 25.54 0.63 -21.14
CA HIS A 157 26.76 0.04 -20.61
C HIS A 157 27.17 -1.18 -21.44
N LEU A 158 28.49 -1.36 -21.65
CA LEU A 158 29.03 -2.47 -22.42
C LEU A 158 28.55 -3.81 -21.84
N LEU A 159 27.91 -4.63 -22.68
CA LEU A 159 27.64 -6.05 -22.48
C LEU A 159 26.58 -6.44 -21.42
N ASN A 160 25.64 -5.55 -21.08
CA ASN A 160 24.55 -5.89 -20.14
C ASN A 160 23.18 -5.30 -20.51
N ALA A 161 22.13 -5.76 -19.82
CA ALA A 161 20.74 -5.37 -20.08
C ALA A 161 20.09 -4.64 -18.89
N ILE A 162 19.10 -3.80 -19.20
CA ILE A 162 18.13 -3.28 -18.23
C ILE A 162 16.85 -4.09 -18.39
N LEU A 163 16.41 -4.74 -17.32
CA LEU A 163 15.11 -5.42 -17.28
C LEU A 163 14.02 -4.44 -16.88
N ARG A 164 12.85 -4.55 -17.52
CA ARG A 164 11.65 -3.79 -17.18
C ARG A 164 10.43 -4.68 -17.17
N TRP A 165 9.55 -4.48 -16.18
CA TRP A 165 8.28 -5.20 -16.07
C TRP A 165 7.19 -4.30 -15.47
N PRO A 166 5.90 -4.51 -15.82
CA PRO A 166 4.77 -3.86 -15.15
C PRO A 166 4.77 -4.13 -13.65
N SER A 167 4.31 -3.17 -12.85
CA SER A 167 4.36 -3.29 -11.39
C SER A 167 3.21 -2.57 -10.68
N ALA A 168 2.65 -3.23 -9.66
CA ALA A 168 1.58 -2.72 -8.82
C ALA A 168 2.01 -2.43 -7.37
N THR A 169 1.36 -1.46 -6.71
CA THR A 169 1.68 -1.04 -5.34
C THR A 169 1.60 -2.20 -4.36
N GLY A 170 2.55 -2.30 -3.43
CA GLY A 170 2.54 -3.31 -2.37
C GLY A 170 2.98 -4.71 -2.82
N ARG A 171 3.44 -4.85 -4.07
CA ARG A 171 4.04 -6.10 -4.58
C ARG A 171 5.55 -6.12 -4.39
N VAL A 172 6.10 -7.33 -4.34
CA VAL A 172 7.54 -7.60 -4.25
C VAL A 172 7.89 -8.63 -5.31
N TYR A 173 9.05 -8.48 -5.95
CA TYR A 173 9.47 -9.31 -7.07
C TYR A 173 10.81 -9.98 -6.82
N ALA A 174 10.98 -11.13 -7.47
CA ALA A 174 12.24 -11.83 -7.64
C ALA A 174 12.67 -11.83 -9.11
N ILE A 175 13.98 -11.83 -9.33
CA ILE A 175 14.59 -12.08 -10.64
C ILE A 175 15.31 -13.41 -10.55
N SER A 176 14.86 -14.34 -11.38
CA SER A 176 15.49 -15.65 -11.55
C SER A 176 16.22 -15.69 -12.89
N GLU A 177 17.40 -16.31 -12.92
CA GLU A 177 18.28 -16.34 -14.08
C GLU A 177 18.67 -17.76 -14.46
N THR A 178 18.92 -17.98 -15.76
CA THR A 178 19.55 -19.19 -16.25
C THR A 178 20.40 -18.93 -17.50
N ALA A 179 21.45 -19.73 -17.69
CA ALA A 179 22.25 -19.72 -18.92
C ALA A 179 21.63 -20.59 -20.03
N ASN A 180 20.65 -21.43 -19.70
CA ASN A 180 19.99 -22.35 -20.63
C ASN A 180 18.49 -22.30 -20.39
N LEU A 181 17.71 -21.93 -21.41
CA LEU A 181 16.25 -21.84 -21.32
C LEU A 181 15.58 -23.19 -20.92
N PHE A 182 16.25 -24.31 -21.17
CA PHE A 182 15.78 -25.65 -20.79
C PHE A 182 16.33 -26.13 -19.43
N GLY A 183 17.13 -25.31 -18.76
CA GLY A 183 17.65 -25.57 -17.41
C GLY A 183 16.80 -24.91 -16.33
N ASP A 184 17.21 -25.10 -15.09
CA ASP A 184 16.56 -24.48 -13.95
C ASP A 184 16.87 -22.98 -13.88
N PHE A 185 15.88 -22.21 -13.43
CA PHE A 185 16.00 -20.79 -13.13
C PHE A 185 16.32 -20.62 -11.63
N GLU A 186 17.42 -19.94 -11.33
CA GLU A 186 17.85 -19.70 -9.96
C GLU A 186 17.57 -18.25 -9.55
N VAL A 187 16.95 -18.07 -8.39
CA VAL A 187 16.68 -16.73 -7.84
C VAL A 187 18.01 -16.04 -7.55
N THR A 188 18.28 -14.96 -8.29
CA THR A 188 19.52 -14.18 -8.17
C THR A 188 19.29 -12.88 -7.40
N TYR A 189 18.10 -12.30 -7.56
CA TYR A 189 17.66 -11.12 -6.81
C TYR A 189 16.28 -11.39 -6.24
N SER A 190 16.05 -10.97 -5.00
CA SER A 190 14.80 -11.12 -4.26
C SER A 190 14.48 -9.82 -3.53
N ASN A 191 13.29 -9.73 -2.94
CA ASN A 191 12.85 -8.59 -2.15
C ASN A 191 12.89 -7.26 -2.92
N ILE A 192 12.65 -7.28 -4.24
CA ILE A 192 12.65 -6.06 -5.05
C ILE A 192 11.29 -5.37 -4.87
N PRO A 193 11.23 -4.21 -4.18
CA PRO A 193 9.96 -3.53 -3.96
C PRO A 193 9.38 -3.00 -5.27
N ALA A 194 8.05 -3.01 -5.36
CA ALA A 194 7.35 -2.38 -6.47
C ALA A 194 7.64 -0.88 -6.58
N THR A 195 7.86 -0.42 -7.82
CA THR A 195 7.88 0.98 -8.24
C THR A 195 6.87 1.17 -9.38
N PRO A 196 5.57 1.23 -9.07
CA PRO A 196 4.54 1.39 -10.10
C PRO A 196 4.73 2.65 -10.96
N PRO A 197 4.32 2.63 -12.25
CA PRO A 197 3.65 1.52 -12.94
C PRO A 197 4.63 0.50 -13.56
N THR A 198 5.94 0.73 -13.49
CA THR A 198 6.94 -0.11 -14.15
C THR A 198 8.21 -0.16 -13.32
N ASN A 199 8.62 -1.37 -12.93
CA ASN A 199 9.92 -1.60 -12.32
C ASN A 199 11.02 -1.61 -13.38
N ALA A 200 12.22 -1.22 -12.97
CA ALA A 200 13.42 -1.37 -13.76
C ALA A 200 14.54 -1.94 -12.89
N PHE A 201 15.28 -2.90 -13.43
CA PHE A 201 16.48 -3.45 -12.80
C PHE A 201 17.66 -3.30 -13.76
N ASP A 202 18.64 -2.50 -13.36
CA ASP A 202 19.86 -2.26 -14.12
C ASP A 202 21.01 -3.07 -13.53
N TYR A 203 21.53 -4.01 -14.31
CA TYR A 203 22.66 -4.83 -13.91
C TYR A 203 24.01 -4.08 -13.94
N GLY A 204 24.06 -2.87 -14.50
CA GLY A 204 25.29 -2.12 -14.70
C GLY A 204 26.23 -2.75 -15.74
N ALA A 205 27.47 -2.29 -15.81
CA ALA A 205 28.45 -2.80 -16.78
C ALA A 205 28.91 -4.24 -16.46
N ALA A 206 29.00 -5.08 -17.50
CA ALA A 206 29.56 -6.43 -17.38
C ALA A 206 30.95 -6.52 -18.03
N SER A 207 31.78 -7.45 -17.54
CA SER A 207 33.12 -7.73 -18.09
C SER A 207 33.12 -8.82 -19.17
N THR A 208 32.00 -9.53 -19.36
CA THR A 208 31.85 -10.60 -20.34
C THR A 208 30.47 -10.55 -20.98
N ASN A 209 30.39 -10.94 -22.26
CA ASN A 209 29.11 -11.10 -22.95
C ASN A 209 28.61 -12.53 -22.72
N THR A 210 27.66 -12.72 -21.82
CA THR A 210 27.04 -14.03 -21.55
C THR A 210 25.57 -13.98 -21.95
N ILE A 211 25.11 -15.00 -22.67
CA ILE A 211 23.67 -15.18 -22.91
C ILE A 211 23.04 -15.57 -21.58
N ARG A 212 21.97 -14.87 -21.21
CA ARG A 212 21.16 -15.14 -20.02
C ARG A 212 19.69 -15.08 -20.40
N PHE A 213 18.91 -15.93 -19.75
CA PHE A 213 17.46 -15.89 -19.78
C PHE A 213 16.97 -15.44 -18.40
N TYR A 214 15.90 -14.67 -18.39
CA TYR A 214 15.39 -14.02 -17.19
C TYR A 214 13.93 -14.41 -16.98
N ARG A 215 13.56 -14.60 -15.72
CA ARG A 215 12.18 -14.75 -15.27
C ARG A 215 11.93 -13.78 -14.13
N ILE A 216 10.81 -13.07 -14.20
CA ILE A 216 10.33 -12.21 -13.12
C ILE A 216 9.18 -12.93 -12.44
N GLU A 217 9.24 -13.03 -11.12
CA GLU A 217 8.23 -13.70 -10.32
C GLU A 217 7.72 -12.75 -9.25
N LEU A 218 6.44 -12.83 -8.95
CA LEU A 218 5.88 -12.20 -7.78
C LEU A 218 6.32 -13.03 -6.55
N GLU A 219 6.86 -12.36 -5.54
CA GLU A 219 7.07 -12.99 -4.24
C GLU A 219 5.73 -12.97 -3.49
N ALA A 220 5.28 -14.14 -3.05
CA ALA A 220 4.06 -14.24 -2.25
C ALA A 220 4.22 -13.39 -0.97
N PRO A 221 3.17 -12.63 -0.58
CA PRO A 221 3.19 -11.80 0.62
C PRO A 221 3.32 -12.61 1.93
#